data_AF-A0A2V8N3J3-F1
#
_entry.id   AF-A0A2V8N3J3-F1
#
_cell.length_a   1.000
_cell.length_b   1.000
_cell.length_c   1.000
_cell.angle_alpha   90.00
_cell.angle_beta   90.00
_cell.angle_gamma   90.00
#
_symmetry.space_group_name_H-M   'P 1'
#
loop_
_entity.id
_entity.type
_entity.pdbx_description
1 polymer ?
#
loop_
_entity_poly.entity_id
_entity_poly.type
_entity_poly.pdbx_seq_one_letter_code
_entity_poly.pdbx_strand_id
1 'polypeptide(L)'
;MHDKQTAAPDSTAVRVALWRAVHVQIDPPPHVLEDEIGLRLVAPEDDWRRRPDMDPQFTSRFRASIVARARFIEDLVTEEA
;
A
#
# COMPACT_ATOMS: atom_id res chain seq x y z
N MET A 1 4.66 23.57 14.21
CA MET A 1 5.69 23.09 13.26
C MET A 1 5.08 23.29 11.89
N HIS A 2 5.56 24.24 11.09
CA HIS A 2 5.08 24.38 9.71
C HIS A 2 5.79 23.31 8.89
N ASP A 3 5.06 22.26 8.51
CA ASP A 3 5.57 21.31 7.53
C ASP A 3 5.75 22.07 6.22
N LYS A 4 7.01 22.22 5.82
CA LYS A 4 7.35 22.71 4.49
C LYS A 4 6.78 21.65 3.54
N GLN A 5 5.71 21.98 2.80
CA GLN A 5 5.13 21.06 1.82
C GLN A 5 6.20 20.71 0.79
N THR A 6 6.81 19.56 1.00
CA THR A 6 7.75 18.96 0.07
C THR A 6 6.91 18.37 -1.05
N ALA A 7 7.31 18.54 -2.32
CA ALA A 7 6.55 18.01 -3.45
C ALA A 7 6.48 16.46 -3.48
N ALA A 8 7.26 15.79 -2.63
CA ALA A 8 7.28 14.34 -2.50
C ALA A 8 6.22 13.83 -1.51
N PRO A 9 5.63 12.65 -1.77
CA PRO A 9 4.73 12.00 -0.81
C PRO A 9 5.46 11.64 0.49
N ASP A 10 4.74 11.68 1.62
CA ASP A 10 5.27 11.22 2.89
C ASP A 10 5.66 9.73 2.83
N SER A 11 6.68 9.36 3.59
CA SER A 11 7.19 7.98 3.67
C SER A 11 6.09 6.95 4.02
N THR A 12 5.12 7.33 4.85
CA THR A 12 3.99 6.47 5.21
C THR A 12 3.06 6.27 4.03
N ALA A 13 2.78 7.32 3.24
CA ALA A 13 1.95 7.23 2.05
C ALA A 13 2.58 6.28 1.01
N VAL A 14 3.90 6.41 0.80
CA VAL A 14 4.67 5.50 -0.06
C VAL A 14 4.58 4.06 0.45
N ARG A 15 4.84 3.83 1.74
CA ARG A 15 4.85 2.48 2.31
C ARG A 15 3.50 1.78 2.21
N VAL A 16 2.41 2.47 2.51
CA VAL A 16 1.07 1.86 2.43
C VAL A 16 0.64 1.58 0.99
N ALA A 17 1.02 2.42 0.03
CA ALA A 17 0.78 2.18 -1.39
C ALA A 17 1.52 0.92 -1.88
N LEU A 18 2.79 0.79 -1.50
CA LEU A 18 3.59 -0.38 -1.86
C LEU A 18 3.08 -1.66 -1.20
N TRP A 19 2.62 -1.62 0.06
CA TRP A 19 2.04 -2.81 0.70
C TRP A 19 0.75 -3.31 0.02
N ARG A 20 -0.10 -2.42 -0.51
CA ARG A 20 -1.28 -2.86 -1.29
C ARG A 20 -0.88 -3.53 -2.60
N ALA A 21 0.16 -3.03 -3.27
CA ALA A 21 0.71 -3.68 -4.46
C ALA A 21 1.36 -5.04 -4.13
N VAL A 22 2.12 -5.12 -3.03
CA VAL A 22 2.69 -6.40 -2.56
C VAL A 22 1.59 -7.43 -2.34
N HIS A 23 0.44 -7.05 -1.78
CA HIS A 23 -0.68 -7.98 -1.57
C HIS A 23 -1.09 -8.68 -2.87
N VAL A 24 -1.29 -7.91 -3.95
CA VAL A 24 -1.63 -8.46 -5.27
C VAL A 24 -0.55 -9.40 -5.80
N GLN A 25 0.72 -9.08 -5.56
CA GLN A 25 1.86 -9.78 -6.16
C GLN A 25 2.24 -11.08 -5.45
N ILE A 26 2.03 -11.18 -4.13
CA ILE A 26 2.55 -12.31 -3.33
C ILE A 26 1.49 -13.09 -2.57
N ASP A 27 0.36 -12.47 -2.23
CA ASP A 27 -0.68 -13.18 -1.49
C ASP A 27 -1.54 -13.98 -2.50
N PRO A 28 -1.94 -15.22 -2.17
CA PRO A 28 -2.72 -16.05 -3.09
C PRO A 28 -4.13 -15.48 -3.30
N PRO A 29 -4.73 -15.68 -4.48
CA PRO A 29 -6.11 -15.28 -4.72
C PRO A 29 -7.10 -16.14 -3.90
N PRO A 30 -8.33 -15.64 -3.65
CA PRO A 30 -8.86 -14.34 -4.06
C PRO A 30 -8.28 -13.17 -3.24
N HIS A 31 -7.98 -12.05 -3.90
CA HIS A 31 -7.46 -10.85 -3.24
C HIS A 31 -8.58 -10.06 -2.57
N VAL A 32 -8.28 -9.48 -1.41
CA VAL A 32 -9.24 -8.60 -0.71
C VAL A 32 -9.36 -7.26 -1.43
N LEU A 33 -8.25 -6.78 -2.01
CA LEU A 33 -8.21 -5.57 -2.83
C LEU A 33 -7.10 -5.69 -3.88
N GLU A 34 -7.41 -5.43 -5.14
CA GLU A 34 -6.44 -5.35 -6.22
C GLU A 34 -6.01 -3.89 -6.47
N ASP A 35 -4.92 -3.43 -5.82
CA ASP A 35 -4.37 -2.08 -6.04
C ASP A 35 -2.86 -2.11 -6.34
N GLU A 36 -2.54 -1.96 -7.63
CA GLU A 36 -1.19 -1.70 -8.13
C GLU A 36 -1.01 -0.26 -8.67
N ILE A 37 -2.02 0.62 -8.51
CA ILE A 37 -1.92 2.02 -8.95
C ILE A 37 -0.87 2.73 -8.10
N GLY A 38 -0.88 2.49 -6.78
CA GLY A 38 0.10 3.07 -5.86
C GLY A 38 1.55 2.76 -6.25
N LEU A 39 1.84 1.53 -6.69
CA LEU A 39 3.17 1.15 -7.17
C LEU A 39 3.58 1.94 -8.41
N ARG A 40 2.68 2.12 -9.37
CA ARG A 40 2.94 2.90 -10.59
C ARG A 40 3.17 4.38 -10.29
N LEU A 41 2.44 4.95 -9.32
CA LEU A 41 2.60 6.35 -8.90
C LEU A 41 3.90 6.58 -8.13
N VAL A 42 4.27 5.65 -7.24
CA VAL A 42 5.51 5.75 -6.45
C VAL A 42 6.74 5.58 -7.34
N ALA A 43 6.67 4.75 -8.37
CA ALA A 43 7.77 4.44 -9.27
C ALA A 43 9.10 4.16 -8.53
N PRO A 44 9.11 3.21 -7.56
CA PRO A 44 10.28 2.97 -6.74
C PRO A 44 11.42 2.31 -7.55
N GLU A 45 12.66 2.46 -7.07
CA GLU A 45 13.84 1.78 -7.62
C GLU A 45 13.67 0.25 -7.61
N ASP A 46 14.25 -0.47 -8.59
CA ASP A 46 14.01 -1.90 -8.84
C ASP A 46 14.17 -2.81 -7.60
N ASP A 47 15.04 -2.44 -6.66
CA ASP A 47 15.36 -3.23 -5.48
C ASP A 47 14.49 -2.90 -4.25
N TRP A 48 13.45 -2.07 -4.39
CA TRP A 48 12.60 -1.60 -3.28
C TRP A 48 12.01 -2.72 -2.42
N ARG A 49 11.80 -3.91 -3.00
CA ARG A 49 11.29 -5.11 -2.29
C ARG A 49 12.31 -5.70 -1.30
N ARG A 50 13.61 -5.36 -1.43
CA ARG A 50 14.67 -5.80 -0.51
C ARG A 50 14.74 -4.97 0.77
N ARG A 51 13.99 -3.86 0.85
CA ARG A 51 13.95 -3.03 2.04
C ARG A 51 13.31 -3.79 3.22
N PRO A 52 13.79 -3.62 4.45
CA PRO A 52 13.23 -4.33 5.62
C PRO A 52 11.74 -4.07 5.85
N ASP A 53 11.26 -2.88 5.49
CA ASP A 53 9.84 -2.51 5.61
C ASP A 53 8.96 -3.10 4.49
N MET A 54 9.53 -3.90 3.59
CA MET A 54 8.84 -4.64 2.53
C MET A 54 8.96 -6.15 2.70
N ASP A 55 9.59 -6.64 3.79
CA ASP A 55 9.74 -8.08 4.03
C ASP A 55 8.37 -8.78 4.09
N PRO A 56 8.10 -9.79 3.23
CA PRO A 56 6.80 -10.43 3.13
C PRO A 56 6.23 -11.00 4.43
N GLN A 57 7.08 -11.59 5.26
CA GLN A 57 6.69 -12.33 6.46
C GLN A 57 6.51 -11.37 7.63
N PHE A 58 7.52 -10.53 7.88
CA PHE A 58 7.51 -9.53 8.93
C PHE A 58 6.36 -8.54 8.75
N THR A 59 6.07 -8.14 7.50
CA THR A 59 5.03 -7.14 7.23
C THR A 59 3.63 -7.70 7.01
N SER A 60 3.46 -9.03 7.06
CA SER A 60 2.18 -9.71 6.75
C SER A 60 0.97 -9.11 7.48
N ARG A 61 1.05 -8.91 8.79
CA ARG A 61 -0.05 -8.34 9.59
C ARG A 61 -0.30 -6.87 9.31
N PHE A 62 0.75 -6.08 9.09
CA PHE A 62 0.61 -4.67 8.72
C PHE A 62 -0.06 -4.57 7.35
N ARG A 63 0.43 -5.34 6.36
CA ARG A 63 -0.15 -5.41 5.02
C ARG A 63 -1.63 -5.80 5.07
N ALA A 64 -1.99 -6.84 5.83
CA ALA A 64 -3.39 -7.25 6.00
C ALA A 64 -4.28 -6.13 6.58
N SER A 65 -3.82 -5.43 7.62
CA SER A 65 -4.56 -4.29 8.21
C SER A 65 -4.78 -3.15 7.20
N ILE A 66 -3.76 -2.86 6.40
CA ILE A 66 -3.79 -1.79 5.40
C ILE A 66 -4.74 -2.13 4.25
N VAL A 67 -4.70 -3.38 3.77
CA VAL A 67 -5.59 -3.90 2.72
C VAL A 67 -7.03 -3.92 3.20
N ALA A 68 -7.30 -4.43 4.41
CA ALA A 68 -8.66 -4.46 4.97
C ALA A 68 -9.26 -3.06 5.14
N ARG A 69 -8.47 -2.10 5.63
CA ARG A 69 -8.90 -0.70 5.75
C ARG A 69 -9.18 -0.07 4.39
N ALA A 70 -8.37 -0.35 3.38
CA ALA A 70 -8.59 0.15 2.03
C ALA A 70 -9.89 -0.43 1.45
N ARG A 71 -10.11 -1.74 1.59
CA ARG A 71 -11.35 -2.39 1.13
C ARG A 71 -12.58 -1.80 1.81
N PHE A 72 -12.53 -1.60 3.13
CA PHE A 72 -13.64 -0.99 3.87
C PHE A 72 -14.00 0.40 3.34
N ILE A 73 -13.01 1.23 2.98
CA ILE A 73 -13.25 2.57 2.44
C ILE A 73 -13.86 2.48 1.03
N GLU A 74 -13.38 1.58 0.17
CA GLU A 74 -13.96 1.35 -1.17
C GLU A 74 -15.42 0.92 -1.08
N ASP A 75 -15.73 0.00 -0.15
CA ASP A 75 -17.11 -0.44 0.10
C ASP A 75 -17.97 0.73 0.60
N LEU A 76 -17.49 1.51 1.57
CA LEU A 76 -18.22 2.67 2.10
C LEU A 76 -18.48 3.74 1.03
N VAL A 77 -17.49 4.05 0.19
CA VAL A 77 -17.66 5.02 -0.91
C VAL A 77 -18.66 4.50 -1.93
N THR A 78 -18.67 3.21 -2.21
CA THR A 78 -19.63 2.59 -3.13
C THR A 78 -21.05 2.60 -2.57
N GLU A 79 -21.21 2.41 -1.26
CA GLU A 79 -22.51 2.40 -0.58
C GLU A 79 -23.13 3.81 -0.45
N GLU A 80 -22.32 4.85 -0.24
CA GLU A 80 -22.76 6.22 0.05
C GLU A 80 -22.75 7.17 -1.16
N ALA A 81 -22.42 6.69 -2.37
CA ALA A 81 -22.40 7.47 -3.62
C ALA A 81 -23.76 7.50 -4.34
#